data_AF-A0A3N5JF10-F1
#
_entry.id   AF-A0A3N5JF10-F1
#
_cell.length_a   1.000
_cell.length_b   1.000
_cell.length_c   1.000
_cell.angle_alpha   90.00
_cell.angle_beta   90.00
_cell.angle_gamma   90.00
#
_symmetry.space_group_name_H-M   'P 1'
#
loop_
_entity.id
_entity.type
_entity.pdbx_description
1 polymer ?
#
loop_
_entity_poly.entity_id
_entity_poly.type
_entity_poly.pdbx_seq_one_letter_code
_entity_poly.pdbx_strand_id
1 'polypeptide(L)'
;MPAESHCRREKRTASPGPGRLHQMRDLLRGLQVRGGGHSITTGNIMMISFTLNGKPVQGEADQTILQVAEKYGVKIPTLCFHKALEPAGMCRLCTVELFDGRKTRFVTACNYPIWEGMAVQTETPAVHQGRKLIVELLLARCPEVPLLQKLAKEYGLETPRFKPEGDSCILCGLCVRMCEKIGNSAISLTGRGLEMKVDTPFHLQTDMCLACGACASVCPTDQISIEKIRQEVTNYKTDLIPSEFNMGLGGRKPIYIPFPQAVPNTPTIDPKTCLHFKTGGCQVCTEFCESQAINHSQKEEIVELEVGSIILAPGFEPYPAEQKPELGHGRYPNVLTSLEYERLLSAGGPFQGHVTRPSDHQEPARIAWIQCVGSRDASIGNDYCSYVCCMYATKQAVISKEHLPGVEAAIFFIDIRAQGKGFDRYYERAKQDHGVRYVRSHISRITEDPRTHDLQIAYIDENNAFQTETFDLVILSVGLKPHAEALTLARTLGVQTDRFGFCRTPEFNIVGTSQPGIFVSGVFQNPKDIPETVTQASGAAAEAAALLSEARGTQISEMVFPEERGIQG
;
A
#
# COMPACT_ATOMS: atom_id res chain seq x y z
N MET A 1 12.30 -30.56 -53.19
CA MET A 1 12.42 -29.22 -53.80
C MET A 1 11.29 -29.04 -54.78
N PRO A 2 10.59 -27.90 -54.81
CA PRO A 2 9.40 -27.65 -54.00
C PRO A 2 8.10 -27.70 -54.82
N ALA A 3 6.98 -27.92 -54.14
CA ALA A 3 5.65 -27.51 -54.62
C ALA A 3 4.83 -27.04 -53.41
N GLU A 4 4.68 -25.73 -53.31
CA GLU A 4 3.82 -25.03 -52.37
C GLU A 4 2.35 -25.36 -52.68
N SER A 5 1.57 -25.66 -51.65
CA SER A 5 0.11 -25.60 -51.74
C SER A 5 -0.44 -24.79 -50.57
N HIS A 6 -1.01 -23.64 -50.94
CA HIS A 6 -1.80 -22.77 -50.10
C HIS A 6 -2.99 -23.54 -49.51
N CYS A 7 -3.08 -23.60 -48.17
CA CYS A 7 -4.31 -23.97 -47.48
C CYS A 7 -4.86 -22.75 -46.73
N ARG A 8 -5.84 -22.08 -47.35
CA ARG A 8 -6.73 -21.11 -46.68
C ARG A 8 -7.52 -21.86 -45.60
N ARG A 9 -7.37 -21.47 -44.33
CA ARG A 9 -8.31 -21.84 -43.26
C ARG A 9 -9.22 -20.66 -42.97
N GLU A 10 -10.47 -20.81 -43.39
CA GLU A 10 -11.60 -19.96 -43.00
C GLU A 10 -11.84 -20.07 -41.48
N LYS A 11 -11.90 -18.91 -40.81
CA LYS A 11 -12.34 -18.79 -39.43
C LYS A 11 -13.85 -19.02 -39.36
N ARG A 12 -14.28 -20.21 -38.92
CA ARG A 12 -15.67 -20.44 -38.47
C ARG A 12 -15.81 -19.97 -37.04
N THR A 13 -16.50 -18.85 -36.86
CA THR A 13 -17.05 -18.39 -35.60
C THR A 13 -18.24 -19.27 -35.23
N ALA A 14 -18.11 -20.07 -34.18
CA ALA A 14 -19.22 -20.83 -33.60
C ALA A 14 -19.54 -20.27 -32.21
N SER A 15 -20.67 -19.59 -32.11
CA SER A 15 -21.34 -19.19 -30.87
C SER A 15 -21.99 -20.42 -30.20
N PRO A 16 -21.80 -20.69 -28.91
CA PRO A 16 -22.53 -21.76 -28.23
C PRO A 16 -23.86 -21.23 -27.68
N GLY A 17 -24.96 -21.76 -28.23
CA GLY A 17 -26.32 -21.60 -27.68
C GLY A 17 -26.58 -22.54 -26.49
N PRO A 18 -27.67 -22.31 -25.74
CA PRO A 18 -27.86 -22.85 -24.40
C PRO A 18 -28.43 -24.27 -24.47
N GLY A 19 -27.69 -25.25 -23.94
CA GLY A 19 -28.18 -26.62 -23.96
C GLY A 19 -27.17 -27.62 -23.45
N ARG A 20 -26.91 -27.62 -22.14
CA ARG A 20 -26.42 -28.75 -21.33
C ARG A 20 -26.27 -28.32 -19.87
N LEU A 21 -27.40 -28.11 -19.20
CA LEU A 21 -27.46 -27.81 -17.76
C LEU A 21 -28.04 -28.96 -16.92
N HIS A 22 -28.21 -30.16 -17.50
CA HIS A 22 -28.89 -31.29 -16.82
C HIS A 22 -28.15 -32.64 -16.81
N GLN A 23 -26.84 -32.68 -17.04
CA GLN A 23 -26.04 -33.92 -16.87
C GLN A 23 -24.70 -33.71 -16.14
N MET A 24 -24.66 -32.79 -15.16
CA MET A 24 -23.52 -32.62 -14.24
C MET A 24 -23.95 -32.70 -12.76
N ARG A 25 -25.11 -33.33 -12.49
CA ARG A 25 -25.64 -33.49 -11.13
C ARG A 25 -25.35 -34.85 -10.47
N ASP A 26 -24.85 -35.83 -11.22
CA ASP A 26 -24.67 -37.21 -10.71
C ASP A 26 -23.22 -37.69 -10.58
N LEU A 27 -22.21 -36.83 -10.83
CA LEU A 27 -20.78 -37.14 -10.63
C LEU A 27 -20.16 -36.46 -9.40
N LEU A 28 -20.98 -35.85 -8.54
CA LEU A 28 -20.57 -35.18 -7.30
C LEU A 28 -20.97 -35.95 -6.02
N ARG A 29 -21.16 -37.27 -6.09
CA ARG A 29 -21.48 -38.12 -4.92
C ARG A 29 -20.30 -38.93 -4.35
N GLY A 30 -19.05 -38.61 -4.69
CA GLY A 30 -17.91 -39.49 -4.38
C GLY A 30 -16.61 -38.85 -3.89
N LEU A 31 -16.58 -37.57 -3.50
CA LEU A 31 -15.37 -36.91 -2.98
C LEU A 31 -15.69 -36.13 -1.71
N GLN A 32 -15.65 -36.83 -0.57
CA GLN A 32 -15.50 -36.20 0.74
C GLN A 32 -14.10 -35.57 0.81
N VAL A 33 -14.01 -34.29 0.45
CA VAL A 33 -12.88 -33.44 0.85
C VAL A 33 -13.03 -33.23 2.35
N ARG A 34 -12.07 -33.72 3.14
CA ARG A 34 -11.94 -33.40 4.57
C ARG A 34 -11.55 -31.92 4.70
N GLY A 35 -12.52 -31.04 4.59
CA GLY A 35 -12.40 -29.64 5.01
C GLY A 35 -12.55 -29.56 6.51
N GLY A 36 -11.45 -29.40 7.23
CA GLY A 36 -11.44 -29.15 8.67
C GLY A 36 -11.92 -27.73 8.97
N GLY A 37 -13.23 -27.50 8.89
CA GLY A 37 -13.86 -26.34 9.52
C GLY A 37 -13.87 -26.56 11.03
N HIS A 38 -13.02 -25.84 11.76
CA HIS A 38 -13.11 -25.80 13.22
C HIS A 38 -14.28 -24.90 13.60
N SER A 39 -15.44 -25.52 13.83
CA SER A 39 -16.48 -24.94 14.68
C SER A 39 -15.87 -24.80 16.08
N ILE A 40 -15.78 -23.59 16.62
CA ILE A 40 -15.38 -23.36 18.01
C ILE A 40 -16.57 -23.75 18.90
N THR A 41 -16.73 -25.06 19.09
CA THR A 41 -17.26 -25.57 20.35
C THR A 41 -16.19 -25.32 21.40
N THR A 42 -16.58 -24.83 22.57
CA THR A 42 -15.76 -24.78 23.79
C THR A 42 -15.36 -26.20 24.19
N GLY A 43 -14.40 -26.76 23.46
CA GLY A 43 -13.71 -27.98 23.82
C GLY A 43 -12.72 -27.65 24.93
N ASN A 44 -12.72 -28.44 26.00
CA ASN A 44 -11.69 -28.39 27.02
C ASN A 44 -10.31 -28.37 26.34
N ILE A 45 -9.61 -27.23 26.41
CA ILE A 45 -8.23 -27.10 25.96
C ILE A 45 -7.40 -28.01 26.86
N MET A 46 -6.97 -29.16 26.33
CA MET A 46 -6.13 -30.09 27.08
C MET A 46 -4.74 -29.48 27.26
N MET A 47 -4.46 -29.04 28.48
CA MET A 47 -3.14 -28.57 28.88
C MET A 47 -2.23 -29.76 29.15
N ILE A 48 -1.07 -29.77 28.50
CA ILE A 48 -0.04 -30.79 28.65
C ILE A 48 1.10 -30.22 29.50
N SER A 49 1.53 -30.98 30.51
CA SER A 49 2.65 -30.62 31.37
C SER A 49 3.89 -31.44 31.00
N PHE A 50 5.03 -30.75 30.88
CA PHE A 50 6.32 -31.39 30.63
C PHE A 50 7.46 -30.57 31.23
N THR A 51 8.68 -31.12 31.22
CA THR A 51 9.85 -30.42 31.76
C THR A 51 10.71 -29.84 30.64
N LEU A 52 11.02 -28.54 30.69
CA LEU A 52 11.92 -27.84 29.76
C LEU A 52 13.10 -27.27 30.54
N ASN A 53 14.32 -27.72 30.26
CA ASN A 53 15.54 -27.33 30.96
C ASN A 53 15.44 -27.47 32.49
N GLY A 54 14.80 -28.56 32.95
CA GLY A 54 14.55 -28.83 34.37
C GLY A 54 13.40 -28.03 35.00
N LYS A 55 12.74 -27.13 34.25
CA LYS A 55 11.59 -26.35 34.73
C LYS A 55 10.27 -26.96 34.24
N PRO A 56 9.24 -27.09 35.10
CA PRO A 56 7.91 -27.49 34.65
C PRO A 56 7.28 -26.40 33.78
N VAL A 57 6.76 -26.77 32.62
CA VAL A 57 6.10 -25.89 31.66
C VAL A 57 4.77 -26.51 31.19
N GLN A 58 3.86 -25.67 30.73
CA GLN A 58 2.54 -26.08 30.26
C GLN A 58 2.21 -25.46 28.89
N GLY A 59 1.69 -26.29 27.99
CA GLY A 59 1.26 -25.89 26.65
C GLY A 59 -0.04 -26.58 26.25
N GLU A 60 -0.62 -26.12 25.16
CA GLU A 60 -1.82 -26.71 24.57
C GLU A 60 -1.42 -27.95 23.75
N ALA A 61 -2.28 -28.97 23.69
CA ALA A 61 -1.94 -30.28 23.12
C ALA A 61 -1.49 -30.28 21.64
N ASP A 62 -1.86 -29.26 20.88
CA ASP A 62 -1.49 -29.04 19.48
C ASP A 62 -0.19 -28.24 19.31
N GLN A 63 0.37 -27.70 20.40
CA GLN A 63 1.61 -26.92 20.35
C GLN A 63 2.84 -27.80 20.19
N THR A 64 3.85 -27.21 19.56
CA THR A 64 5.20 -27.77 19.41
C THR A 64 6.10 -27.35 20.56
N ILE A 65 7.21 -28.06 20.74
CA ILE A 65 8.24 -27.70 21.73
C ILE A 65 8.70 -26.25 21.55
N LEU A 66 8.88 -25.79 20.30
CA LEU A 66 9.34 -24.42 20.01
C LEU A 66 8.32 -23.36 20.48
N GLN A 67 7.03 -23.56 20.19
CA GLN A 67 5.99 -22.60 20.58
C GLN A 67 5.89 -22.47 22.11
N VAL A 68 5.97 -23.58 22.84
CA VAL A 68 6.01 -23.55 24.30
C VAL A 68 7.32 -22.94 24.80
N ALA A 69 8.46 -23.27 24.20
CA ALA A 69 9.74 -22.68 24.58
C ALA A 69 9.74 -21.14 24.44
N GLU A 70 9.20 -20.61 23.34
CA GLU A 70 9.02 -19.17 23.13
C GLU A 70 8.14 -18.53 24.21
N LYS A 71 7.01 -19.17 24.57
CA LYS A 71 6.10 -18.70 25.64
C LYS A 71 6.80 -18.56 26.99
N TYR A 72 7.75 -19.44 27.29
CA TYR A 72 8.53 -19.42 28.54
C TYR A 72 9.89 -18.71 28.43
N GLY A 73 10.13 -17.97 27.34
CA GLY A 73 11.34 -17.18 27.14
C GLY A 73 12.61 -18.01 26.89
N VAL A 74 12.47 -19.28 26.52
CA VAL A 74 13.58 -20.16 26.14
C VAL A 74 13.86 -20.02 24.64
N LYS A 75 15.00 -19.41 24.31
CA LYS A 75 15.39 -19.18 22.92
C LYS A 75 15.95 -20.45 22.29
N ILE A 76 15.25 -21.00 21.30
CA ILE A 76 15.74 -22.11 20.46
C ILE A 76 15.99 -21.55 19.05
N PRO A 77 17.20 -21.66 18.48
CA PRO A 77 17.53 -21.04 17.20
C PRO A 77 16.85 -21.74 16.01
N THR A 78 16.29 -20.94 15.10
CA THR A 78 15.63 -21.41 13.87
C THR A 78 15.96 -20.51 12.69
N LEU A 79 16.19 -21.08 11.52
CA LEU A 79 16.33 -20.34 10.25
C LEU A 79 15.19 -20.62 9.26
N CYS A 80 14.52 -21.77 9.36
CA CYS A 80 13.46 -22.21 8.44
C CYS A 80 12.05 -22.18 9.07
N PHE A 81 11.88 -21.52 10.22
CA PHE A 81 10.60 -21.40 10.91
C PHE A 81 10.01 -20.02 10.64
N HIS A 82 8.72 -19.98 10.32
CA HIS A 82 7.97 -18.74 10.14
C HIS A 82 6.52 -18.99 10.57
N LYS A 83 5.93 -18.11 11.39
CA LYS A 83 4.61 -18.32 12.00
C LYS A 83 3.49 -18.54 10.98
N ALA A 84 3.60 -17.94 9.80
CA ALA A 84 2.64 -18.10 8.71
C ALA A 84 2.75 -19.44 7.95
N LEU A 85 3.67 -20.33 8.29
CA LEU A 85 3.92 -21.58 7.56
C LEU A 85 3.96 -22.76 8.51
N GLU A 86 3.51 -23.92 8.03
CA GLU A 86 3.66 -25.16 8.78
C GLU A 86 5.13 -25.42 9.17
N PRO A 87 5.44 -26.02 10.32
CA PRO A 87 6.84 -26.25 10.65
C PRO A 87 7.47 -27.40 9.85
N ALA A 88 8.49 -27.11 9.04
CA ALA A 88 9.13 -28.13 8.19
C ALA A 88 10.37 -28.81 8.80
N GLY A 89 11.06 -28.16 9.75
CA GLY A 89 12.28 -28.70 10.35
C GLY A 89 13.47 -28.88 9.40
N MET A 90 13.52 -28.12 8.31
CA MET A 90 14.54 -28.25 7.25
C MET A 90 15.95 -27.88 7.71
N CYS A 91 16.12 -26.75 8.43
CA CYS A 91 17.44 -26.27 8.84
C CYS A 91 18.07 -27.07 9.99
N ARG A 92 17.29 -27.88 10.71
CA ARG A 92 17.69 -28.68 11.89
C ARG A 92 18.36 -27.92 13.05
N LEU A 93 18.47 -26.60 12.97
CA LEU A 93 19.09 -25.78 14.02
C LEU A 93 18.31 -25.82 15.34
N CYS A 94 17.00 -26.05 15.28
CA CYS A 94 16.12 -26.22 16.43
C CYS A 94 16.21 -27.60 17.09
N THR A 95 17.28 -28.35 16.85
CA THR A 95 17.49 -29.66 17.48
C THR A 95 17.61 -29.49 18.99
N VAL A 96 16.88 -30.33 19.73
CA VAL A 96 16.87 -30.43 21.19
C VAL A 96 16.97 -31.88 21.61
N GLU A 97 17.41 -32.10 22.85
CA GLU A 97 17.50 -33.42 23.44
C GLU A 97 16.20 -33.71 24.20
N LEU A 98 15.54 -34.81 23.83
CA LEU A 98 14.25 -35.25 24.39
C LEU A 98 14.44 -36.61 25.09
N PHE A 99 14.03 -36.67 26.34
CA PHE A 99 13.91 -37.91 27.11
C PHE A 99 12.44 -38.34 27.17
N ASP A 100 12.16 -39.56 26.72
CA ASP A 100 10.80 -40.11 26.63
C ASP A 100 10.39 -41.01 27.82
N GLY A 101 11.17 -40.99 28.90
CA GLY A 101 11.00 -41.89 30.05
C GLY A 101 11.80 -43.21 29.94
N ARG A 102 12.27 -43.58 28.75
CA ARG A 102 13.09 -44.78 28.54
C ARG A 102 14.44 -44.48 27.91
N LYS A 103 14.47 -43.58 26.93
CA LYS A 103 15.68 -43.23 26.18
C LYS A 103 15.71 -41.75 25.82
N THR A 104 16.92 -41.29 25.56
CA THR A 104 17.19 -39.96 25.03
C THR A 104 17.30 -40.00 23.51
N ARG A 105 16.71 -39.02 22.83
CA ARG A 105 16.80 -38.84 21.37
C ARG A 105 16.87 -37.36 21.01
N PHE A 106 17.46 -37.06 19.85
CA PHE A 106 17.46 -35.72 19.29
C PHE A 106 16.24 -35.52 18.41
N VAL A 107 15.51 -34.44 18.64
CA VAL A 107 14.30 -34.09 17.90
C VAL A 107 14.34 -32.62 17.49
N THR A 108 13.60 -32.25 16.46
CA THR A 108 13.45 -30.86 16.01
C THR A 108 12.33 -30.17 16.78
N ALA A 109 12.65 -29.16 17.59
CA ALA A 109 11.66 -28.50 18.45
C ALA A 109 10.52 -27.84 17.66
N CYS A 110 10.78 -27.39 16.43
CA CYS A 110 9.79 -26.63 15.65
C CYS A 110 8.58 -27.45 15.18
N ASN A 111 8.71 -28.77 14.98
CA ASN A 111 7.64 -29.62 14.45
C ASN A 111 7.34 -30.84 15.33
N TYR A 112 7.94 -30.92 16.52
CA TYR A 112 7.72 -32.01 17.44
C TYR A 112 6.61 -31.63 18.42
N PRO A 113 5.48 -32.37 18.47
CA PRO A 113 4.36 -32.07 19.34
C PRO A 113 4.69 -32.36 20.81
N ILE A 114 4.10 -31.58 21.71
CA ILE A 114 4.25 -31.80 23.15
C ILE A 114 3.38 -32.96 23.63
N TRP A 115 3.83 -33.70 24.65
CA TRP A 115 3.06 -34.76 25.30
C TRP A 115 3.44 -34.93 26.78
N GLU A 116 2.54 -35.49 27.57
CA GLU A 116 2.64 -35.49 29.04
C GLU A 116 3.84 -36.27 29.55
N GLY A 117 4.63 -35.67 30.44
CA GLY A 117 5.75 -36.34 31.10
C GLY A 117 7.04 -36.44 30.27
N MET A 118 7.11 -35.77 29.12
CA MET A 118 8.38 -35.64 28.40
C MET A 118 9.36 -34.68 29.10
N ALA A 119 10.66 -34.84 28.86
CA ALA A 119 11.67 -33.89 29.34
C ALA A 119 12.57 -33.43 28.18
N VAL A 120 12.71 -32.13 28.03
CA VAL A 120 13.47 -31.49 26.95
C VAL A 120 14.63 -30.69 27.52
N GLN A 121 15.81 -30.84 26.94
CA GLN A 121 17.00 -30.06 27.22
C GLN A 121 17.47 -29.34 25.95
N THR A 122 17.68 -28.03 26.02
CA THR A 122 17.99 -27.20 24.85
C THR A 122 19.48 -26.89 24.71
N GLU A 123 20.25 -26.92 25.80
CA GLU A 123 21.66 -26.48 25.84
C GLU A 123 22.63 -27.56 26.35
N THR A 124 22.36 -28.85 26.10
CA THR A 124 23.32 -29.91 26.45
C THR A 124 24.58 -29.83 25.57
N PRO A 125 25.74 -30.34 26.04
CA PRO A 125 26.95 -30.37 25.21
C PRO A 125 26.75 -31.04 23.85
N ALA A 126 25.94 -32.11 23.82
CA ALA A 126 25.63 -32.83 22.59
C ALA A 126 24.74 -32.00 21.65
N VAL A 127 23.75 -31.27 22.18
CA VAL A 127 22.94 -30.33 21.38
C VAL A 127 23.81 -29.21 20.81
N HIS A 128 24.67 -28.60 21.62
CA HIS A 128 25.59 -27.56 21.16
C HIS A 128 26.52 -28.07 20.06
N GLN A 129 27.07 -29.27 20.21
CA GLN A 129 27.96 -29.87 19.20
C GLN A 129 27.22 -30.16 17.89
N GLY A 130 25.98 -30.69 17.98
CA GLY A 130 25.13 -30.92 16.82
C GLY A 130 24.76 -29.63 16.09
N ARG A 131 24.34 -28.59 16.82
CA ARG A 131 24.05 -27.27 16.25
C ARG A 131 25.29 -26.63 15.65
N LYS A 132 26.45 -26.71 16.32
CA LYS A 132 27.73 -26.20 15.82
C LYS A 132 28.09 -26.82 14.47
N LEU A 133 27.94 -28.14 14.31
CA LEU A 133 28.17 -28.81 13.03
C LEU A 133 27.21 -28.32 11.93
N ILE A 134 25.93 -28.12 12.26
CA ILE A 134 24.94 -27.59 11.30
C ILE A 134 25.32 -26.18 10.86
N VAL A 135 25.67 -25.29 11.80
CA VAL A 135 26.09 -23.92 11.52
C VAL A 135 27.35 -23.91 10.66
N GLU A 136 28.31 -24.78 10.96
CA GLU A 136 29.54 -24.92 10.18
C GLU A 136 29.27 -25.35 8.73
N LEU A 137 28.35 -26.31 8.51
CA LEU A 137 27.94 -26.73 7.17
C LEU A 137 27.22 -25.61 6.41
N LEU A 138 26.34 -24.88 7.09
CA LEU A 138 25.64 -23.73 6.51
C LEU A 138 26.62 -22.60 6.16
N LEU A 139 27.59 -22.31 7.02
CA LEU A 139 28.63 -21.31 6.78
C LEU A 139 29.56 -21.74 5.64
N ALA A 140 29.91 -23.03 5.54
CA ALA A 140 30.67 -23.54 4.42
C ALA A 140 29.94 -23.32 3.10
N ARG A 141 28.63 -23.58 3.05
CA ARG A 141 27.84 -23.31 1.85
C ARG A 141 27.71 -21.82 1.53
N CYS A 142 27.49 -21.02 2.57
CA CYS A 142 27.12 -19.61 2.47
C CYS A 142 28.03 -18.69 3.32
N PRO A 143 29.32 -18.56 2.96
CA PRO A 143 30.31 -17.87 3.80
C PRO A 143 30.06 -16.34 3.89
N GLU A 144 29.48 -15.75 2.85
CA GLU A 144 29.27 -14.30 2.74
C GLU A 144 27.96 -13.82 3.39
N VAL A 145 27.12 -14.72 3.91
CA VAL A 145 25.82 -14.34 4.49
C VAL A 145 26.01 -13.81 5.92
N PRO A 146 25.70 -12.54 6.22
CA PRO A 146 25.96 -11.93 7.53
C PRO A 146 25.26 -12.64 8.70
N LEU A 147 24.04 -13.14 8.47
CA LEU A 147 23.28 -13.89 9.46
C LEU A 147 24.03 -15.15 9.91
N LEU A 148 24.67 -15.87 8.97
CA LEU A 148 25.41 -17.09 9.26
C LEU A 148 26.76 -16.79 9.90
N GLN A 149 27.44 -15.73 9.49
CA GLN A 149 28.67 -15.26 10.14
C GLN A 149 28.43 -14.90 11.61
N LYS A 150 27.31 -14.23 11.91
CA LYS A 150 26.90 -13.93 13.29
C LYS A 150 26.64 -15.22 14.08
N LEU A 151 25.88 -16.15 13.50
CA LEU A 151 25.58 -17.43 14.14
C LEU A 151 26.85 -18.26 14.36
N ALA A 152 27.79 -18.27 13.41
CA ALA A 152 29.07 -18.94 13.55
C ALA A 152 29.89 -18.41 14.73
N LYS A 153 29.93 -17.09 14.91
CA LYS A 153 30.57 -16.46 16.08
C LYS A 153 29.93 -16.91 17.40
N GLU A 154 28.60 -17.01 17.46
CA GLU A 154 27.89 -17.51 18.65
C GLU A 154 28.29 -18.94 19.03
N TYR A 155 28.66 -19.79 18.06
CA TYR A 155 29.13 -21.16 18.29
C TYR A 155 30.67 -21.30 18.32
N GLY A 156 31.41 -20.18 18.32
CA GLY A 156 32.87 -20.16 18.33
C GLY A 156 33.47 -20.83 17.09
N LEU A 157 32.98 -20.46 15.91
CA LEU A 157 33.48 -20.86 14.60
C LEU A 157 34.05 -19.63 13.89
N GLU A 158 35.36 -19.64 13.60
CA GLU A 158 36.00 -18.60 12.78
C GLU A 158 36.03 -18.99 11.30
N THR A 159 36.40 -20.23 11.01
CA THR A 159 36.42 -20.80 9.65
C THR A 159 35.83 -22.20 9.63
N PRO A 160 35.07 -22.57 8.59
CA PRO A 160 34.53 -23.92 8.47
C PRO A 160 35.63 -24.91 8.08
N ARG A 161 35.59 -26.13 8.63
CA ARG A 161 36.46 -27.24 8.21
C ARG A 161 36.13 -27.78 6.82
N PHE A 162 34.91 -27.52 6.35
CA PHE A 162 34.44 -27.92 5.04
C PHE A 162 34.82 -26.87 3.99
N LYS A 163 35.02 -27.32 2.75
CA LYS A 163 35.34 -26.43 1.63
C LYS A 163 34.23 -25.38 1.44
N PRO A 164 34.55 -24.08 1.49
CA PRO A 164 33.56 -23.04 1.23
C PRO A 164 33.02 -23.10 -0.20
N GLU A 165 31.71 -22.90 -0.36
CA GLU A 165 31.00 -22.68 -1.62
C GLU A 165 30.68 -21.19 -1.78
N GLY A 166 30.20 -20.79 -2.96
CA GLY A 166 29.84 -19.39 -3.27
C GLY A 166 28.33 -19.11 -3.22
N ASP A 167 27.55 -19.97 -2.55
CA ASP A 167 26.10 -19.87 -2.53
C ASP A 167 25.63 -18.89 -1.45
N SER A 168 24.42 -18.36 -1.60
CA SER A 168 23.73 -17.57 -0.57
C SER A 168 22.39 -18.21 -0.15
N CYS A 169 22.03 -19.37 -0.74
CA CYS A 169 20.83 -20.13 -0.39
C CYS A 169 21.14 -21.25 0.62
N ILE A 170 20.52 -21.17 1.80
CA ILE A 170 20.57 -22.25 2.80
C ILE A 170 19.55 -23.38 2.57
N LEU A 171 18.82 -23.35 1.45
CA LEU A 171 17.81 -24.36 1.09
C LEU A 171 16.75 -24.61 2.18
N CYS A 172 16.38 -23.56 2.92
CA CYS A 172 15.40 -23.65 4.00
C CYS A 172 13.96 -23.91 3.53
N GLY A 173 13.67 -23.69 2.24
CA GLY A 173 12.37 -23.91 1.63
C GLY A 173 11.29 -22.87 1.98
N LEU A 174 11.60 -21.86 2.81
CA LEU A 174 10.63 -20.84 3.23
C LEU A 174 9.98 -20.12 2.05
N CYS A 175 10.79 -19.69 1.08
CA CYS A 175 10.32 -18.99 -0.12
C CYS A 175 9.38 -19.86 -0.98
N VAL A 176 9.72 -21.12 -1.20
CA VAL A 176 8.92 -22.08 -1.99
C VAL A 176 7.57 -22.33 -1.31
N ARG A 177 7.59 -22.64 -0.02
CA ARG A 177 6.39 -22.94 0.76
C ARG A 177 5.48 -21.73 0.92
N MET A 178 6.07 -20.53 1.01
CA MET A 178 5.31 -19.29 0.98
C MET A 178 4.68 -19.06 -0.39
N CYS A 179 5.41 -19.30 -1.49
CA CYS A 179 4.88 -19.17 -2.85
C CYS A 179 3.72 -20.15 -3.11
N GLU A 180 3.81 -21.36 -2.58
CA GLU A 180 2.74 -22.36 -2.60
C GLU A 180 1.54 -21.92 -1.76
N LYS A 181 1.75 -21.45 -0.53
CA LYS A 181 0.67 -20.94 0.35
C LYS A 181 -0.07 -19.74 -0.24
N ILE A 182 0.63 -18.90 -1.00
CA ILE A 182 0.00 -17.78 -1.74
C ILE A 182 -0.86 -18.27 -2.92
N GLY A 183 -0.64 -19.49 -3.42
CA GLY A 183 -1.47 -20.15 -4.42
C GLY A 183 -0.88 -20.23 -5.84
N ASN A 184 0.39 -19.87 -6.05
CA ASN A 184 1.00 -19.82 -7.39
C ASN A 184 2.06 -20.90 -7.64
N SER A 185 2.85 -21.26 -6.62
CA SER A 185 3.96 -22.23 -6.73
C SER A 185 4.94 -21.95 -7.88
N ALA A 186 5.25 -20.66 -8.11
CA ALA A 186 6.11 -20.22 -9.21
C ALA A 186 7.59 -20.65 -9.07
N ILE A 187 8.04 -20.92 -7.84
CA ILE A 187 9.39 -21.38 -7.53
C ILE A 187 9.32 -22.72 -6.76
N SER A 188 10.34 -23.56 -6.95
CA SER A 188 10.44 -24.87 -6.30
C SER A 188 11.90 -25.21 -5.96
N LEU A 189 12.10 -26.24 -5.13
CA LEU A 189 13.43 -26.84 -4.96
C LEU A 189 13.68 -27.78 -6.14
N THR A 190 14.59 -27.39 -7.02
CA THR A 190 15.00 -28.15 -8.22
C THR A 190 16.38 -28.78 -8.00
N GLY A 191 16.68 -29.88 -8.71
CA GLY A 191 17.93 -30.62 -8.57
C GLY A 191 17.90 -31.68 -7.45
N ARG A 192 19.04 -32.35 -7.23
CA ARG A 192 19.22 -33.33 -6.16
C ARG A 192 20.63 -33.21 -5.56
N GLY A 193 20.76 -33.55 -4.28
CA GLY A 193 22.06 -33.52 -3.59
C GLY A 193 22.67 -32.13 -3.60
N LEU A 194 23.91 -32.01 -4.07
CA LEU A 194 24.68 -30.76 -4.11
C LEU A 194 24.14 -29.74 -5.13
N GLU A 195 23.42 -30.21 -6.16
CA GLU A 195 22.85 -29.36 -7.22
C GLU A 195 21.47 -28.77 -6.84
N MET A 196 21.01 -28.98 -5.61
CA MET A 196 19.72 -28.43 -5.18
C MET A 196 19.76 -26.89 -5.15
N LYS A 197 18.77 -26.26 -5.78
CA LYS A 197 18.56 -24.81 -5.78
C LYS A 197 17.08 -24.44 -5.80
N VAL A 198 16.77 -23.25 -5.32
CA VAL A 198 15.44 -22.65 -5.51
C VAL A 198 15.39 -22.04 -6.90
N ASP A 199 14.46 -22.48 -7.74
CA ASP A 199 14.35 -22.02 -9.12
C ASP A 199 12.92 -22.17 -9.68
N THR A 200 12.65 -21.52 -10.79
CA THR A 200 11.41 -21.73 -11.56
C THR A 200 11.45 -23.06 -12.32
N PRO A 201 10.29 -23.64 -12.66
CA PRO A 201 10.23 -24.72 -13.63
C PRO A 201 10.95 -24.33 -14.93
N PHE A 202 11.83 -25.21 -15.42
CA PHE A 202 12.62 -25.01 -16.65
C PHE A 202 13.65 -23.88 -16.64
N HIS A 203 13.93 -23.24 -15.49
CA HIS A 203 14.91 -22.13 -15.38
C HIS A 203 14.56 -20.91 -16.25
N LEU A 204 13.26 -20.66 -16.46
CA LEU A 204 12.74 -19.55 -17.24
C LEU A 204 11.83 -18.68 -16.40
N GLN A 205 11.79 -17.39 -16.70
CA GLN A 205 10.80 -16.49 -16.12
C GLN A 205 9.38 -17.00 -16.44
N THR A 206 8.46 -16.87 -15.48
CA THR A 206 7.13 -17.44 -15.58
C THR A 206 6.04 -16.42 -15.24
N ASP A 207 4.94 -16.51 -16.00
CA ASP A 207 3.70 -15.75 -15.75
C ASP A 207 2.95 -16.27 -14.51
N MET A 208 3.35 -17.42 -13.95
CA MET A 208 2.79 -17.89 -12.67
C MET A 208 3.24 -17.00 -11.50
N CYS A 209 4.38 -16.32 -11.61
CA CYS A 209 4.86 -15.45 -10.55
C CYS A 209 4.16 -14.10 -10.59
N LEU A 210 3.22 -13.85 -9.67
CA LEU A 210 2.50 -12.57 -9.56
C LEU A 210 3.32 -11.40 -8.98
N ALA A 211 4.65 -11.51 -8.93
CA ALA A 211 5.54 -10.46 -8.44
C ALA A 211 5.21 -9.95 -7.00
N CYS A 212 4.57 -10.77 -6.17
CA CYS A 212 4.04 -10.34 -4.87
C CYS A 212 5.07 -10.10 -3.76
N GLY A 213 6.33 -10.53 -3.95
CA GLY A 213 7.40 -10.36 -2.96
C GLY A 213 7.30 -11.20 -1.69
N ALA A 214 6.25 -12.01 -1.49
CA ALA A 214 6.06 -12.81 -0.27
C ALA A 214 7.21 -13.80 -0.01
N CYS A 215 7.82 -14.34 -1.07
CA CYS A 215 8.99 -15.22 -0.96
C CYS A 215 10.26 -14.47 -0.54
N ALA A 216 10.41 -13.20 -0.94
CA ALA A 216 11.53 -12.36 -0.53
C ALA A 216 11.41 -11.97 0.95
N SER A 217 10.21 -11.62 1.40
CA SER A 217 9.99 -11.18 2.80
C SER A 217 10.25 -12.26 3.85
N VAL A 218 10.24 -13.55 3.46
CA VAL A 218 10.51 -14.68 4.36
C VAL A 218 11.91 -15.25 4.18
N CYS A 219 12.73 -14.72 3.27
CA CYS A 219 14.06 -15.24 3.01
C CYS A 219 15.03 -14.79 4.12
N PRO A 220 15.65 -15.71 4.89
CA PRO A 220 16.54 -15.33 5.99
C PRO A 220 17.93 -14.86 5.53
N THR A 221 18.28 -15.10 4.27
CA THR A 221 19.62 -14.82 3.72
C THR A 221 19.60 -13.81 2.58
N ASP A 222 18.44 -13.19 2.32
CA ASP A 222 18.20 -12.25 1.21
C ASP A 222 18.55 -12.80 -0.19
N GLN A 223 18.72 -14.12 -0.31
CA GLN A 223 19.00 -14.78 -1.59
C GLN A 223 17.82 -14.71 -2.57
N ILE A 224 16.60 -14.61 -2.06
CA ILE A 224 15.43 -14.23 -2.87
C ILE A 224 15.15 -12.77 -2.50
N SER A 225 15.47 -11.85 -3.39
CA SER A 225 15.13 -10.42 -3.26
C SER A 225 14.10 -10.02 -4.33
N ILE A 226 13.55 -8.81 -4.22
CA ILE A 226 12.63 -8.28 -5.25
C ILE A 226 13.35 -8.13 -6.60
N GLU A 227 14.60 -7.68 -6.58
CA GLU A 227 15.45 -7.53 -7.76
C GLU A 227 15.66 -8.89 -8.44
N LYS A 228 15.96 -9.93 -7.66
CA LYS A 228 16.14 -11.27 -8.20
C LYS A 228 14.85 -11.85 -8.77
N ILE A 229 13.71 -11.63 -8.10
CA ILE A 229 12.40 -12.03 -8.63
C ILE A 229 12.18 -11.39 -10.00
N ARG A 230 12.45 -10.09 -10.12
CA ARG A 230 12.32 -9.33 -11.36
C ARG A 230 13.25 -9.82 -12.47
N GLN A 231 14.46 -10.24 -12.13
CA GLN A 231 15.46 -10.67 -13.11
C GLN A 231 15.29 -12.13 -13.54
N GLU A 232 14.89 -13.02 -12.64
CA GLU A 232 15.00 -14.47 -12.86
C GLU A 232 13.66 -15.21 -12.78
N VAL A 233 12.65 -14.67 -12.09
CA VAL A 233 11.44 -15.44 -11.74
C VAL A 233 10.19 -14.99 -12.51
N THR A 234 9.91 -13.69 -12.60
CA THR A 234 8.66 -13.17 -13.16
C THR A 234 8.86 -12.46 -14.50
N ASN A 235 7.84 -12.51 -15.35
CA ASN A 235 7.73 -11.66 -16.54
C ASN A 235 7.03 -10.31 -16.24
N TYR A 236 6.49 -10.13 -15.02
CA TYR A 236 5.77 -8.90 -14.64
C TYR A 236 6.70 -7.87 -14.00
N LYS A 237 6.28 -6.60 -14.07
CA LYS A 237 6.91 -5.54 -13.28
C LYS A 237 6.59 -5.73 -11.80
N THR A 238 7.60 -5.55 -10.95
CA THR A 238 7.50 -5.62 -9.48
C THR A 238 7.26 -4.23 -8.89
N ASP A 239 6.30 -3.49 -9.43
CA ASP A 239 5.99 -2.14 -8.96
C ASP A 239 5.16 -2.22 -7.66
N LEU A 240 5.42 -1.30 -6.74
CA LEU A 240 4.61 -1.17 -5.52
C LEU A 240 3.18 -0.77 -5.90
N ILE A 241 2.19 -1.21 -5.12
CA ILE A 241 0.81 -0.75 -5.28
C ILE A 241 0.80 0.74 -4.91
N PRO A 242 0.51 1.67 -5.82
CA PRO A 242 0.58 3.10 -5.53
C PRO A 242 -0.51 3.48 -4.51
N SER A 243 -0.13 4.27 -3.52
CA SER A 243 -1.08 4.85 -2.57
C SER A 243 -1.77 6.06 -3.21
N GLU A 244 -3.09 5.95 -3.39
CA GLU A 244 -3.93 7.01 -3.95
C GLU A 244 -3.91 8.25 -3.05
N PHE A 245 -3.95 8.06 -1.73
CA PHE A 245 -3.84 9.14 -0.74
C PHE A 245 -2.50 9.88 -0.81
N ASN A 246 -1.41 9.17 -1.15
CA ASN A 246 -0.07 9.74 -1.28
C ASN A 246 0.30 10.10 -2.73
N MET A 247 -0.69 10.22 -3.64
CA MET A 247 -0.47 10.58 -5.04
C MET A 247 0.54 9.67 -5.77
N GLY A 248 0.60 8.38 -5.39
CA GLY A 248 1.53 7.42 -5.99
C GLY A 248 2.99 7.56 -5.55
N LEU A 249 3.33 8.55 -4.72
CA LEU A 249 4.69 8.77 -4.20
C LEU A 249 5.17 7.69 -3.21
N GLY A 250 4.26 6.85 -2.72
CA GLY A 250 4.56 5.75 -1.82
C GLY A 250 3.70 4.52 -2.11
N GLY A 251 4.20 3.36 -1.70
CA GLY A 251 3.47 2.09 -1.81
C GLY A 251 2.47 1.89 -0.67
N ARG A 252 1.38 1.17 -0.94
CA ARG A 252 0.48 0.61 0.08
C ARG A 252 0.38 -0.91 -0.04
N LYS A 253 -0.19 -1.54 0.99
CA LYS A 253 -0.55 -2.96 0.98
C LYS A 253 -1.96 -3.15 0.41
N PRO A 254 -2.35 -4.37 -0.02
CA PRO A 254 -3.73 -4.66 -0.44
C PRO A 254 -4.76 -4.46 0.68
N ILE A 255 -4.40 -4.79 1.92
CA ILE A 255 -5.13 -4.39 3.13
C ILE A 255 -4.46 -3.14 3.69
N TYR A 256 -5.20 -2.05 3.82
CA TYR A 256 -4.64 -0.76 4.20
C TYR A 256 -5.66 0.12 4.91
N ILE A 257 -5.14 1.10 5.65
CA ILE A 257 -5.90 2.24 6.15
C ILE A 257 -5.45 3.43 5.28
N PRO A 258 -6.36 4.25 4.72
CA PRO A 258 -5.98 5.33 3.79
C PRO A 258 -4.92 6.28 4.35
N PHE A 259 -5.05 6.66 5.62
CA PHE A 259 -4.08 7.47 6.36
C PHE A 259 -4.22 7.24 7.88
N PRO A 260 -3.20 7.57 8.70
CA PRO A 260 -3.19 7.18 10.12
C PRO A 260 -4.35 7.71 10.96
N GLN A 261 -4.93 8.85 10.58
CA GLN A 261 -6.04 9.52 11.29
C GLN A 261 -7.41 9.30 10.61
N ALA A 262 -7.55 8.26 9.77
CA ALA A 262 -8.81 7.98 9.08
C ALA A 262 -9.98 7.79 10.06
N VAL A 263 -11.17 8.27 9.69
CA VAL A 263 -12.41 8.12 10.46
C VAL A 263 -13.51 7.59 9.54
N PRO A 264 -14.06 6.38 9.78
CA PRO A 264 -13.65 5.42 10.82
C PRO A 264 -12.23 4.89 10.58
N ASN A 265 -11.48 4.61 11.66
CA ASN A 265 -10.12 4.07 11.58
C ASN A 265 -10.15 2.55 11.34
N THR A 266 -10.76 2.15 10.23
CA THR A 266 -10.99 0.75 9.87
C THR A 266 -10.22 0.40 8.60
N PRO A 267 -9.49 -0.74 8.58
CA PRO A 267 -8.78 -1.18 7.39
C PRO A 267 -9.75 -1.65 6.30
N THR A 268 -9.37 -1.42 5.05
CA THR A 268 -10.10 -1.87 3.86
C THR A 268 -9.21 -2.81 3.04
N ILE A 269 -9.81 -3.86 2.48
CA ILE A 269 -9.13 -4.76 1.54
C ILE A 269 -9.51 -4.33 0.12
N ASP A 270 -8.51 -3.96 -0.68
CA ASP A 270 -8.71 -3.68 -2.10
C ASP A 270 -8.79 -4.99 -2.91
N PRO A 271 -9.97 -5.33 -3.48
CA PRO A 271 -10.15 -6.58 -4.22
C PRO A 271 -9.34 -6.63 -5.52
N LYS A 272 -8.97 -5.47 -6.09
CA LYS A 272 -8.22 -5.39 -7.35
C LYS A 272 -6.74 -5.74 -7.17
N THR A 273 -6.21 -5.62 -5.96
CA THR A 273 -4.80 -5.87 -5.66
C THR A 273 -4.58 -7.08 -4.74
N CYS A 274 -5.57 -7.44 -3.93
CA CYS A 274 -5.50 -8.57 -3.01
C CYS A 274 -5.35 -9.91 -3.73
N LEU A 275 -4.35 -10.70 -3.29
CA LEU A 275 -4.07 -12.01 -3.88
C LEU A 275 -5.14 -13.04 -3.57
N HIS A 276 -5.86 -12.91 -2.45
CA HIS A 276 -7.00 -13.78 -2.13
C HIS A 276 -8.04 -13.73 -3.25
N PHE A 277 -8.48 -12.54 -3.63
CA PHE A 277 -9.50 -12.35 -4.66
C PHE A 277 -8.99 -12.67 -6.08
N LYS A 278 -7.68 -12.61 -6.31
CA LYS A 278 -7.06 -12.98 -7.60
C LYS A 278 -6.84 -14.49 -7.77
N THR A 279 -6.43 -15.19 -6.71
CA THR A 279 -5.97 -16.59 -6.77
C THR A 279 -6.86 -17.57 -6.02
N GLY A 280 -7.68 -17.09 -5.09
CA GLY A 280 -8.45 -17.89 -4.13
C GLY A 280 -7.63 -18.45 -2.95
N GLY A 281 -6.30 -18.36 -2.97
CA GLY A 281 -5.43 -19.08 -2.03
C GLY A 281 -4.97 -18.29 -0.79
N CYS A 282 -4.54 -17.04 -0.96
CA CYS A 282 -3.94 -16.28 0.15
C CYS A 282 -4.95 -15.95 1.26
N GLN A 283 -4.68 -16.37 2.51
CA GLN A 283 -5.49 -16.02 3.70
C GLN A 283 -4.62 -15.58 4.89
N VAL A 284 -3.36 -15.22 4.64
CA VAL A 284 -2.39 -14.88 5.69
C VAL A 284 -2.92 -13.77 6.61
N CYS A 285 -3.58 -12.74 6.08
CA CYS A 285 -4.12 -11.67 6.91
C CYS A 285 -5.16 -12.16 7.93
N THR A 286 -5.99 -13.15 7.58
CA THR A 286 -6.99 -13.74 8.49
C THR A 286 -6.31 -14.50 9.63
N GLU A 287 -5.24 -15.24 9.37
CA GLU A 287 -4.51 -16.01 10.38
C GLU A 287 -3.86 -15.12 11.46
N PHE A 288 -3.42 -13.93 11.08
CA PHE A 288 -2.80 -12.96 11.99
C PHE A 288 -3.80 -11.97 12.62
N CYS A 289 -5.08 -12.03 12.22
CA CYS A 289 -6.11 -11.13 12.73
C CYS A 289 -6.69 -11.68 14.03
N GLU A 290 -6.13 -11.24 15.17
CA GLU A 290 -6.57 -11.65 16.50
C GLU A 290 -8.06 -11.34 16.76
N SER A 291 -8.56 -10.22 16.21
CA SER A 291 -9.96 -9.82 16.32
C SER A 291 -10.91 -10.63 15.41
N GLN A 292 -10.37 -11.48 14.54
CA GLN A 292 -11.13 -12.27 13.57
C GLN A 292 -12.09 -11.44 12.69
N ALA A 293 -11.75 -10.17 12.46
CA ALA A 293 -12.62 -9.22 11.75
C ALA A 293 -12.64 -9.41 10.23
N ILE A 294 -11.65 -10.11 9.66
CA ILE A 294 -11.50 -10.24 8.20
C ILE A 294 -12.46 -11.29 7.65
N ASN A 295 -13.43 -10.86 6.86
CA ASN A 295 -14.36 -11.73 6.13
C ASN A 295 -14.25 -11.53 4.61
N HIS A 296 -13.53 -12.42 3.93
CA HIS A 296 -13.40 -12.41 2.47
C HIS A 296 -14.69 -12.73 1.70
N SER A 297 -15.73 -13.23 2.38
CA SER A 297 -17.03 -13.55 1.78
C SER A 297 -18.04 -12.40 1.88
N GLN A 298 -17.68 -11.28 2.51
CA GLN A 298 -18.52 -10.09 2.61
C GLN A 298 -18.89 -9.59 1.21
N LYS A 299 -20.16 -9.19 1.04
CA LYS A 299 -20.71 -8.69 -0.21
C LYS A 299 -21.24 -7.28 -0.04
N GLU A 300 -21.35 -6.59 -1.17
CA GLU A 300 -22.06 -5.32 -1.25
C GLU A 300 -23.52 -5.51 -0.82
N GLU A 301 -24.02 -4.56 -0.03
CA GLU A 301 -25.39 -4.51 0.44
C GLU A 301 -26.04 -3.23 -0.08
N ILE A 302 -27.27 -3.36 -0.59
CA ILE A 302 -28.06 -2.21 -1.01
C ILE A 302 -28.93 -1.82 0.18
N VAL A 303 -28.71 -0.62 0.70
CA VAL A 303 -29.51 -0.03 1.77
C VAL A 303 -30.45 1.01 1.16
N GLU A 304 -31.75 0.82 1.35
CA GLU A 304 -32.77 1.78 0.93
C GLU A 304 -33.06 2.76 2.08
N LEU A 305 -32.92 4.06 1.81
CA LEU A 305 -33.16 5.13 2.78
C LEU A 305 -34.20 6.10 2.22
N GLU A 306 -35.28 6.32 2.99
CA GLU A 306 -36.23 7.39 2.71
C GLU A 306 -35.69 8.71 3.27
N VAL A 307 -35.37 9.65 2.38
CA VAL A 307 -34.80 10.95 2.76
C VAL A 307 -35.65 12.09 2.20
N GLY A 308 -35.90 13.11 3.02
CA GLY A 308 -36.65 14.30 2.60
C GLY A 308 -35.79 15.41 1.97
N SER A 309 -34.46 15.35 2.13
CA SER A 309 -33.52 16.30 1.52
C SER A 309 -32.16 15.67 1.28
N ILE A 310 -31.43 16.15 0.27
CA ILE A 310 -30.08 15.69 -0.08
C ILE A 310 -29.13 16.89 -0.13
N ILE A 311 -27.91 16.75 0.41
CA ILE A 311 -26.84 17.76 0.28
C ILE A 311 -25.69 17.14 -0.53
N LEU A 312 -25.37 17.73 -1.67
CA LEU A 312 -24.28 17.31 -2.55
C LEU A 312 -22.97 17.98 -2.12
N ALA A 313 -22.02 17.18 -1.64
CA ALA A 313 -20.66 17.62 -1.33
C ALA A 313 -19.57 16.69 -1.91
N PRO A 314 -19.61 16.31 -3.20
CA PRO A 314 -18.66 15.34 -3.77
C PRO A 314 -17.24 15.89 -3.99
N GLY A 315 -16.98 17.17 -3.64
CA GLY A 315 -15.66 17.76 -3.73
C GLY A 315 -15.21 18.06 -5.16
N PHE A 316 -13.95 17.72 -5.47
CA PHE A 316 -13.28 18.02 -6.72
C PHE A 316 -12.22 16.97 -7.05
N GLU A 317 -11.68 17.04 -8.26
CA GLU A 317 -10.49 16.32 -8.69
C GLU A 317 -9.41 17.34 -9.14
N PRO A 318 -8.13 17.14 -8.83
CA PRO A 318 -7.06 17.99 -9.36
C PRO A 318 -7.00 17.93 -10.89
N TYR A 319 -6.56 19.02 -11.52
CA TYR A 319 -6.25 19.00 -12.94
C TYR A 319 -5.07 18.04 -13.22
N PRO A 320 -5.19 17.09 -14.16
CA PRO A 320 -4.10 16.18 -14.52
C PRO A 320 -3.01 16.93 -15.30
N ALA A 321 -1.88 17.17 -14.65
CA ALA A 321 -0.81 18.01 -15.19
C ALA A 321 -0.13 17.40 -16.43
N GLU A 322 -0.28 16.10 -16.68
CA GLU A 322 0.19 15.40 -17.88
C GLU A 322 -0.48 15.92 -19.16
N GLN A 323 -1.64 16.56 -19.05
CA GLN A 323 -2.30 17.24 -20.17
C GLN A 323 -1.57 18.52 -20.61
N LYS A 324 -0.54 18.94 -19.85
CA LYS A 324 0.38 20.04 -20.17
C LYS A 324 1.81 19.49 -20.36
N PRO A 325 2.07 18.72 -21.44
CA PRO A 325 3.34 18.04 -21.65
C PRO A 325 4.54 19.00 -21.71
N GLU A 326 4.32 20.26 -22.08
CA GLU A 326 5.32 21.33 -22.07
C GLU A 326 5.87 21.65 -20.66
N LEU A 327 5.14 21.29 -19.60
CA LEU A 327 5.56 21.43 -18.22
C LEU A 327 6.22 20.16 -17.66
N GLY A 328 6.18 19.04 -18.38
CA GLY A 328 7.01 17.87 -18.08
C GLY A 328 6.60 17.00 -16.88
N HIS A 329 5.43 17.19 -16.28
CA HIS A 329 4.92 16.26 -15.26
C HIS A 329 4.71 14.84 -15.85
N GLY A 330 5.06 13.82 -15.07
CA GLY A 330 5.11 12.42 -15.51
C GLY A 330 6.31 12.06 -16.41
N ARG A 331 7.03 13.05 -16.95
CA ARG A 331 8.25 12.85 -17.74
C ARG A 331 9.52 13.14 -16.94
N TYR A 332 9.55 14.29 -16.25
CA TYR A 332 10.67 14.73 -15.44
C TYR A 332 10.40 14.39 -13.98
N PRO A 333 11.24 13.56 -13.32
CA PRO A 333 10.98 13.11 -11.96
C PRO A 333 10.84 14.25 -10.95
N ASN A 334 11.55 15.36 -11.18
CA ASN A 334 11.56 16.52 -10.28
C ASN A 334 10.46 17.56 -10.58
N VAL A 335 9.52 17.25 -11.48
CA VAL A 335 8.30 18.04 -11.68
C VAL A 335 7.15 17.36 -10.97
N LEU A 336 6.63 18.03 -9.92
CA LEU A 336 5.54 17.53 -9.09
C LEU A 336 4.31 18.43 -9.20
N THR A 337 3.12 17.89 -8.96
CA THR A 337 1.92 18.69 -8.72
C THR A 337 1.93 19.26 -7.30
N SER A 338 1.15 20.31 -7.07
CA SER A 338 0.97 20.88 -5.74
C SER A 338 0.43 19.87 -4.74
N LEU A 339 -0.41 18.92 -5.15
CA LEU A 339 -0.95 17.89 -4.25
C LEU A 339 0.09 16.81 -3.91
N GLU A 340 0.91 16.38 -4.87
CA GLU A 340 2.08 15.53 -4.62
C GLU A 340 3.03 16.21 -3.62
N TYR A 341 3.27 17.52 -3.79
CA TYR A 341 4.10 18.29 -2.87
C TYR A 341 3.50 18.42 -1.46
N GLU A 342 2.18 18.55 -1.31
CA GLU A 342 1.52 18.45 0.01
C GLU A 342 1.81 17.11 0.69
N ARG A 343 1.87 16.01 -0.07
CA ARG A 343 2.20 14.69 0.48
C ARG A 343 3.67 14.59 0.89
N LEU A 344 4.59 15.26 0.18
CA LEU A 344 5.99 15.39 0.62
C LEU A 344 6.10 16.16 1.94
N LEU A 345 5.44 17.32 2.04
CA LEU A 345 5.45 18.17 3.23
C LEU A 345 4.75 17.55 4.45
N SER A 346 3.85 16.60 4.23
CA SER A 346 3.06 16.00 5.31
C SER A 346 3.91 15.09 6.21
N ALA A 347 3.86 15.30 7.52
CA ALA A 347 4.47 14.40 8.50
C ALA A 347 3.91 12.97 8.44
N GLY A 348 2.64 12.81 8.04
CA GLY A 348 2.00 11.51 7.76
C GLY A 348 2.15 11.05 6.30
N GLY A 349 2.98 11.72 5.51
CA GLY A 349 3.27 11.41 4.12
C GLY A 349 4.38 10.36 3.95
N PRO A 350 4.66 9.94 2.70
CA PRO A 350 5.62 8.88 2.43
C PRO A 350 7.07 9.25 2.78
N PHE A 351 7.39 10.54 2.85
CA PHE A 351 8.71 11.06 3.23
C PHE A 351 8.72 11.73 4.60
N GLN A 352 7.67 11.55 5.41
CA GLN A 352 7.58 12.04 6.79
C GLN A 352 7.85 13.55 6.97
N GLY A 353 7.55 14.37 5.94
CA GLY A 353 7.80 15.81 5.95
C GLY A 353 9.18 16.23 5.42
N HIS A 354 10.04 15.28 5.03
CA HIS A 354 11.32 15.58 4.40
C HIS A 354 11.14 15.89 2.91
N VAL A 355 11.50 17.12 2.52
CA VAL A 355 11.40 17.57 1.13
C VAL A 355 12.61 17.07 0.36
N THR A 356 12.41 16.06 -0.48
CA THR A 356 13.46 15.45 -1.31
C THR A 356 13.07 15.43 -2.79
N ARG A 357 14.06 15.55 -3.66
CA ARG A 357 13.92 15.35 -5.11
C ARG A 357 13.57 13.89 -5.40
N PRO A 358 12.54 13.58 -6.20
CA PRO A 358 12.20 12.20 -6.53
C PRO A 358 13.25 11.45 -7.36
N SER A 359 14.10 12.18 -8.10
CA SER A 359 15.16 11.58 -8.93
C SER A 359 16.29 10.94 -8.13
N ASP A 360 16.76 11.59 -7.07
CA ASP A 360 17.98 11.23 -6.35
C ASP A 360 17.86 11.28 -4.82
N HIS A 361 16.68 11.62 -4.31
CA HIS A 361 16.37 11.76 -2.88
C HIS A 361 17.20 12.82 -2.14
N GLN A 362 17.83 13.75 -2.86
CA GLN A 362 18.55 14.88 -2.24
C GLN A 362 17.61 16.04 -1.93
N GLU A 363 18.00 16.86 -0.94
CA GLU A 363 17.27 18.09 -0.62
C GLU A 363 17.44 19.14 -1.74
N PRO A 364 16.36 19.76 -2.25
CA PRO A 364 16.47 20.81 -3.25
C PRO A 364 16.94 22.13 -2.61
N ALA A 365 17.90 22.80 -3.24
CA ALA A 365 18.33 24.15 -2.88
C ALA A 365 17.45 25.24 -3.51
N ARG A 366 16.83 24.95 -4.66
CA ARG A 366 15.95 25.90 -5.38
C ARG A 366 14.67 25.23 -5.84
N ILE A 367 13.53 25.81 -5.46
CA ILE A 367 12.19 25.33 -5.82
C ILE A 367 11.40 26.41 -6.53
N ALA A 368 10.79 26.06 -7.67
CA ALA A 368 9.86 26.93 -8.39
C ALA A 368 8.41 26.43 -8.28
N TRP A 369 7.46 27.33 -8.12
CA TRP A 369 6.03 27.07 -8.26
C TRP A 369 5.51 27.75 -9.52
N ILE A 370 4.79 27.00 -10.35
CA ILE A 370 4.16 27.54 -11.57
C ILE A 370 2.66 27.65 -11.33
N GLN A 371 2.14 28.87 -11.42
CA GLN A 371 0.73 29.15 -11.19
C GLN A 371 -0.14 28.87 -12.41
N CYS A 372 -1.45 28.76 -12.16
CA CYS A 372 -2.49 28.63 -13.18
C CYS A 372 -2.38 27.38 -14.06
N VAL A 373 -1.76 26.29 -13.57
CA VAL A 373 -1.68 25.04 -14.33
C VAL A 373 -3.06 24.40 -14.41
N GLY A 374 -3.64 24.34 -15.62
CA GLY A 374 -4.99 23.81 -15.82
C GLY A 374 -6.13 24.78 -15.48
N SER A 375 -5.83 26.07 -15.36
CA SER A 375 -6.82 27.12 -15.04
C SER A 375 -6.50 28.42 -15.77
N ARG A 376 -7.52 29.25 -16.00
CA ARG A 376 -7.41 30.49 -16.79
C ARG A 376 -6.81 30.23 -18.18
N ASP A 377 -7.16 29.10 -18.76
CA ASP A 377 -6.66 28.64 -20.05
C ASP A 377 -7.82 28.21 -20.95
N ALA A 378 -8.19 29.10 -21.86
CA ALA A 378 -9.24 28.86 -22.84
C ALA A 378 -8.89 27.76 -23.85
N SER A 379 -7.60 27.47 -24.09
CA SER A 379 -7.18 26.46 -25.07
C SER A 379 -7.60 25.04 -24.68
N ILE A 380 -7.78 24.80 -23.38
CA ILE A 380 -8.23 23.54 -22.79
C ILE A 380 -9.66 23.61 -22.23
N GLY A 381 -10.39 24.69 -22.50
CA GLY A 381 -11.77 24.89 -22.02
C GLY A 381 -11.90 25.25 -20.53
N ASN A 382 -10.79 25.53 -19.84
CA ASN A 382 -10.76 25.90 -18.42
C ASN A 382 -10.46 27.39 -18.25
N ASP A 383 -11.34 28.26 -18.75
CA ASP A 383 -11.18 29.73 -18.66
C ASP A 383 -11.62 30.34 -17.31
N TYR A 384 -11.80 29.50 -16.27
CA TYR A 384 -12.05 29.92 -14.89
C TYR A 384 -10.79 29.87 -14.02
N CYS A 385 -10.84 30.56 -12.87
CA CYS A 385 -9.79 30.51 -11.86
C CYS A 385 -10.12 29.45 -10.81
N SER A 386 -9.13 28.65 -10.43
CA SER A 386 -9.26 27.64 -9.37
C SER A 386 -9.21 28.17 -7.94
N TYR A 387 -9.24 29.50 -7.75
CA TYR A 387 -9.34 30.22 -6.47
C TYR A 387 -8.17 30.03 -5.49
N VAL A 388 -7.80 28.79 -5.15
CA VAL A 388 -6.89 28.43 -4.03
C VAL A 388 -5.40 28.41 -4.39
N CYS A 389 -5.04 28.33 -5.68
CA CYS A 389 -3.66 28.02 -6.11
C CYS A 389 -2.60 29.06 -5.73
N CYS A 390 -2.95 30.36 -5.78
CA CYS A 390 -2.05 31.41 -5.31
C CYS A 390 -1.69 31.24 -3.82
N MET A 391 -2.66 30.83 -3.01
CA MET A 391 -2.52 30.76 -1.56
C MET A 391 -1.88 29.47 -1.09
N TYR A 392 -2.24 28.30 -1.64
CA TYR A 392 -1.54 27.07 -1.27
C TYR A 392 -0.09 27.11 -1.74
N ALA A 393 0.25 27.74 -2.88
CA ALA A 393 1.64 27.81 -3.33
C ALA A 393 2.47 28.73 -2.43
N THR A 394 1.89 29.87 -2.03
CA THR A 394 2.50 30.75 -1.02
C THR A 394 2.72 30.00 0.29
N LYS A 395 1.72 29.21 0.72
CA LYS A 395 1.83 28.37 1.92
C LYS A 395 2.94 27.33 1.79
N GLN A 396 2.95 26.59 0.68
CA GLN A 396 3.98 25.60 0.40
C GLN A 396 5.36 26.23 0.43
N ALA A 397 5.58 27.34 -0.28
CA ALA A 397 6.87 28.03 -0.30
C ALA A 397 7.34 28.49 1.08
N VAL A 398 6.44 29.03 1.92
CA VAL A 398 6.77 29.42 3.30
C VAL A 398 7.16 28.19 4.13
N ILE A 399 6.36 27.13 4.07
CA ILE A 399 6.63 25.88 4.81
C ILE A 399 7.94 25.24 4.33
N SER A 400 8.23 25.25 3.03
CA SER A 400 9.50 24.76 2.48
C SER A 400 10.68 25.50 3.10
N LYS A 401 10.60 26.83 3.25
CA LYS A 401 11.65 27.63 3.89
C LYS A 401 11.79 27.39 5.38
N GLU A 402 10.71 26.99 6.06
CA GLU A 402 10.77 26.58 7.47
C GLU A 402 11.42 25.20 7.64
N HIS A 403 11.23 24.29 6.68
CA HIS A 403 11.78 22.92 6.72
C HIS A 403 13.20 22.82 6.16
N LEU A 404 13.55 23.63 5.17
CA LEU A 404 14.83 23.63 4.48
C LEU A 404 15.54 24.99 4.65
N PRO A 405 16.48 25.11 5.61
CA PRO A 405 17.24 26.33 5.80
C PRO A 405 18.02 26.72 4.53
N GLY A 406 17.78 27.93 4.03
CA GLY A 406 18.50 28.46 2.87
C GLY A 406 17.93 28.10 1.49
N VAL A 407 16.81 27.36 1.43
CA VAL A 407 16.15 27.08 0.15
C VAL A 407 15.66 28.36 -0.53
N GLU A 408 15.91 28.50 -1.83
CA GLU A 408 15.35 29.58 -2.63
C GLU A 408 13.98 29.17 -3.17
N ALA A 409 12.98 30.02 -2.96
CA ALA A 409 11.61 29.77 -3.40
C ALA A 409 11.17 30.84 -4.39
N ALA A 410 10.72 30.43 -5.58
CA ALA A 410 10.23 31.32 -6.63
C ALA A 410 8.82 30.92 -7.08
N ILE A 411 7.88 31.86 -7.09
CA ILE A 411 6.51 31.65 -7.56
C ILE A 411 6.32 32.43 -8.86
N PHE A 412 6.11 31.71 -9.96
CA PHE A 412 5.82 32.26 -11.28
C PHE A 412 4.32 32.42 -11.47
N PHE A 413 3.86 33.65 -11.69
CA PHE A 413 2.43 33.98 -11.67
C PHE A 413 2.02 34.98 -12.76
N ILE A 414 0.71 35.03 -13.06
CA ILE A 414 0.11 36.07 -13.91
C ILE A 414 -0.40 37.22 -13.02
N ASP A 415 -1.28 36.88 -12.09
CA ASP A 415 -1.83 37.75 -11.04
C ASP A 415 -1.88 36.97 -9.72
N ILE A 416 -1.58 37.62 -8.60
CA ILE A 416 -1.79 37.04 -7.27
C ILE A 416 -3.23 37.29 -6.84
N ARG A 417 -3.95 36.22 -6.52
CA ARG A 417 -5.33 36.27 -6.02
C ARG A 417 -5.37 35.86 -4.55
N ALA A 418 -5.06 36.81 -3.68
CA ALA A 418 -5.08 36.64 -2.23
C ALA A 418 -6.45 36.98 -1.64
N GLN A 419 -7.49 36.25 -2.07
CA GLN A 419 -8.89 36.51 -1.71
C GLN A 419 -9.23 35.85 -0.37
N GLY A 420 -9.58 36.64 0.63
CA GLY A 420 -9.89 36.15 1.98
C GLY A 420 -9.38 37.08 3.07
N LYS A 421 -9.89 36.93 4.29
CA LYS A 421 -9.49 37.78 5.42
C LYS A 421 -8.02 37.53 5.78
N GLY A 422 -7.16 38.52 5.51
CA GLY A 422 -5.75 38.48 5.88
C GLY A 422 -4.84 37.74 4.90
N PHE A 423 -5.35 37.31 3.74
CA PHE A 423 -4.55 36.62 2.72
C PHE A 423 -3.53 37.55 2.05
N ASP A 424 -3.90 38.81 1.80
CA ASP A 424 -2.98 39.83 1.31
C ASP A 424 -1.78 40.03 2.24
N ARG A 425 -2.06 40.13 3.56
CA ARG A 425 -1.01 40.19 4.58
C ARG A 425 -0.16 38.92 4.62
N TYR A 426 -0.73 37.75 4.36
CA TYR A 426 0.02 36.49 4.30
C TYR A 426 0.98 36.45 3.11
N TYR A 427 0.52 36.92 1.94
CA TYR A 427 1.35 37.13 0.75
C TYR A 427 2.50 38.12 1.01
N GLU A 428 2.20 39.29 1.57
CA GLU A 428 3.22 40.28 1.92
C GLU A 428 4.24 39.73 2.91
N ARG A 429 3.78 38.97 3.93
CA ARG A 429 4.66 38.30 4.89
C ARG A 429 5.56 37.27 4.23
N ALA A 430 5.03 36.47 3.31
CA ALA A 430 5.83 35.49 2.57
C ALA A 430 6.95 36.17 1.78
N LYS A 431 6.67 37.35 1.19
CA LYS A 431 7.66 38.14 0.46
C LYS A 431 8.68 38.81 1.38
N GLN A 432 8.23 39.48 2.45
CA GLN A 432 9.07 40.33 3.30
C GLN A 432 9.84 39.53 4.35
N ASP A 433 9.16 38.64 5.08
CA ASP A 433 9.73 37.95 6.24
C ASP A 433 10.41 36.63 5.85
N HIS A 434 9.83 35.92 4.88
CA HIS A 434 10.38 34.64 4.41
C HIS A 434 11.21 34.79 3.13
N GLY A 435 11.17 35.93 2.43
CA GLY A 435 11.95 36.12 1.20
C GLY A 435 11.52 35.17 0.07
N VAL A 436 10.22 34.91 -0.09
CA VAL A 436 9.67 34.20 -1.25
C VAL A 436 9.69 35.15 -2.44
N ARG A 437 10.32 34.74 -3.55
CA ARG A 437 10.38 35.55 -4.77
C ARG A 437 9.12 35.34 -5.59
N TYR A 438 8.49 36.42 -6.01
CA TYR A 438 7.34 36.40 -6.90
C TYR A 438 7.76 36.96 -8.25
N VAL A 439 7.63 36.16 -9.30
CA VAL A 439 8.04 36.51 -10.65
C VAL A 439 6.81 36.56 -11.54
N ARG A 440 6.49 37.74 -12.05
CA ARG A 440 5.32 37.92 -12.92
C ARG A 440 5.63 37.42 -14.34
N SER A 441 5.41 36.14 -14.58
CA SER A 441 5.54 35.52 -15.89
C SER A 441 4.66 34.29 -16.02
N HIS A 442 4.08 34.09 -17.20
CA HIS A 442 3.43 32.84 -17.58
C HIS A 442 4.46 31.90 -18.23
N ILE A 443 4.73 30.77 -17.59
CA ILE A 443 5.75 29.83 -18.07
C ILE A 443 5.25 29.06 -19.28
N SER A 444 6.03 29.07 -20.35
CA SER A 444 5.70 28.40 -21.60
C SER A 444 6.21 26.96 -21.68
N ARG A 445 7.36 26.65 -21.06
CA ARG A 445 7.99 25.33 -21.10
C ARG A 445 9.02 25.14 -19.99
N ILE A 446 9.17 23.89 -19.54
CA ILE A 446 10.28 23.42 -18.70
C ILE A 446 11.14 22.45 -19.51
N THR A 447 12.46 22.50 -19.33
CA THR A 447 13.40 21.53 -19.89
C THR A 447 14.30 20.96 -18.81
N GLU A 448 14.59 19.66 -18.85
CA GLU A 448 15.46 18.98 -17.88
C GLU A 448 16.87 18.78 -18.43
N ASP A 449 17.89 18.95 -17.59
CA ASP A 449 19.25 18.46 -17.85
C ASP A 449 19.32 16.95 -17.56
N PRO A 450 19.58 16.09 -18.58
CA PRO A 450 19.55 14.63 -18.41
C PRO A 450 20.67 14.07 -17.52
N ARG A 451 21.67 14.87 -17.14
CA ARG A 451 22.77 14.44 -16.26
C ARG A 451 22.47 14.73 -14.79
N THR A 452 21.88 15.88 -14.49
CA THR A 452 21.65 16.33 -13.12
C THR A 452 20.21 16.20 -12.68
N HIS A 453 19.27 16.03 -13.62
CA HIS A 453 17.83 16.14 -13.42
C HIS A 453 17.34 17.53 -12.97
N ASP A 454 18.17 18.57 -13.16
CA ASP A 454 17.76 19.94 -12.85
C ASP A 454 16.87 20.50 -13.97
N LEU A 455 16.00 21.42 -13.58
CA LEU A 455 14.91 21.93 -14.40
C LEU A 455 15.17 23.38 -14.77
N GLN A 456 15.30 23.65 -16.07
CA GLN A 456 15.46 24.99 -16.61
C GLN A 456 14.10 25.58 -16.99
N ILE A 457 13.82 26.78 -16.49
CA ILE A 457 12.64 27.57 -16.78
C ILE A 457 13.08 28.81 -17.56
N ALA A 458 12.55 28.96 -18.77
CA ALA A 458 12.72 30.17 -19.57
C ALA A 458 11.48 31.07 -19.39
N TYR A 459 11.71 32.34 -19.06
CA TYR A 459 10.64 33.30 -18.79
C TYR A 459 11.02 34.73 -19.19
N ILE A 460 10.02 35.60 -19.23
CA ILE A 460 10.22 37.03 -19.47
C ILE A 460 10.03 37.73 -18.12
N ASP A 461 11.01 38.53 -17.71
CA ASP A 461 10.92 39.29 -16.46
C ASP A 461 10.09 40.58 -16.61
N GLU A 462 9.94 41.32 -15.51
CA GLU A 462 9.17 42.57 -15.49
C GLU A 462 9.78 43.69 -16.37
N ASN A 463 11.04 43.56 -16.75
CA ASN A 463 11.74 44.49 -17.65
C ASN A 463 11.66 44.04 -19.13
N ASN A 464 10.85 43.02 -19.44
CA ASN A 464 10.76 42.36 -20.75
C ASN A 464 12.07 41.72 -21.22
N ALA A 465 12.98 41.37 -20.31
CA ALA A 465 14.19 40.63 -20.66
C ALA A 465 13.93 39.12 -20.58
N PHE A 466 14.50 38.39 -21.53
CA PHE A 466 14.51 36.93 -21.49
C PHE A 466 15.48 36.45 -20.42
N GLN A 467 14.96 35.65 -19.49
CA GLN A 467 15.72 35.01 -18.43
C GLN A 467 15.61 33.49 -18.55
N THR A 468 16.68 32.80 -18.20
CA THR A 468 16.68 31.35 -18.01
C THR A 468 17.24 31.08 -16.63
N GLU A 469 16.47 30.36 -15.82
CA GLU A 469 16.85 30.01 -14.46
C GLU A 469 16.71 28.50 -14.24
N THR A 470 17.59 27.94 -13.42
CA THR A 470 17.61 26.51 -13.10
C THR A 470 17.06 26.28 -11.71
N PHE A 471 16.27 25.23 -11.53
CA PHE A 471 15.66 24.82 -10.27
C PHE A 471 15.86 23.33 -10.08
N ASP A 472 15.96 22.91 -8.82
CA ASP A 472 16.22 21.50 -8.49
C ASP A 472 14.89 20.73 -8.39
N LEU A 473 13.80 21.45 -8.12
CA LEU A 473 12.43 20.95 -8.05
C LEU A 473 11.44 21.99 -8.60
N VAL A 474 10.43 21.55 -9.35
CA VAL A 474 9.35 22.41 -9.84
C VAL A 474 7.99 21.87 -9.44
N ILE A 475 7.15 22.73 -8.86
CA ILE A 475 5.81 22.42 -8.38
C ILE A 475 4.76 23.08 -9.28
N LEU A 476 3.94 22.27 -9.92
CA LEU A 476 2.83 22.71 -10.75
C LEU A 476 1.62 22.97 -9.86
N SER A 477 1.23 24.24 -9.75
CA SER A 477 0.04 24.63 -9.00
C SER A 477 -1.21 24.31 -9.82
N VAL A 478 -1.62 23.05 -9.75
CA VAL A 478 -2.76 22.49 -10.51
C VAL A 478 -4.10 23.06 -10.05
N GLY A 479 -4.98 23.28 -11.02
CA GLY A 479 -6.35 23.71 -10.82
C GLY A 479 -7.26 22.61 -10.26
N LEU A 480 -8.51 22.98 -9.97
CA LEU A 480 -9.58 22.10 -9.50
C LEU A 480 -10.60 21.92 -10.62
N LYS A 481 -11.01 20.67 -10.88
CA LYS A 481 -12.11 20.33 -11.80
C LYS A 481 -13.18 19.51 -11.07
N PRO A 482 -14.43 19.46 -11.57
CA PRO A 482 -15.44 18.55 -11.03
C PRO A 482 -15.02 17.08 -11.18
N HIS A 483 -15.38 16.25 -10.21
CA HIS A 483 -15.18 14.80 -10.29
C HIS A 483 -16.09 14.18 -11.34
N ALA A 484 -15.59 13.20 -12.13
CA ALA A 484 -16.41 12.55 -13.16
C ALA A 484 -17.66 11.85 -12.56
N GLU A 485 -17.53 11.23 -11.39
CA GLU A 485 -18.66 10.61 -10.69
C GLU A 485 -19.65 11.64 -10.14
N ALA A 486 -19.19 12.85 -9.80
CA ALA A 486 -20.10 13.92 -9.38
C ALA A 486 -21.04 14.34 -10.53
N LEU A 487 -20.55 14.34 -11.77
CA LEU A 487 -21.37 14.59 -12.95
C LEU A 487 -22.39 13.46 -13.19
N THR A 488 -22.00 12.21 -12.93
CA THR A 488 -22.93 11.09 -12.98
C THR A 488 -23.99 11.21 -11.90
N LEU A 489 -23.61 11.55 -10.67
CA LEU A 489 -24.53 11.79 -9.56
C LEU A 489 -25.52 12.93 -9.90
N ALA A 490 -25.03 14.04 -10.44
CA ALA A 490 -25.88 15.15 -10.86
C ALA A 490 -26.90 14.75 -11.94
N ARG A 491 -26.48 13.96 -12.94
CA ARG A 491 -27.40 13.42 -13.97
C ARG A 491 -28.46 12.50 -13.36
N THR A 492 -28.07 11.61 -12.46
CA THR A 492 -28.99 10.69 -11.77
C THR A 492 -30.04 11.45 -10.96
N LEU A 493 -29.64 12.55 -10.31
CA LEU A 493 -30.52 13.37 -9.48
C LEU A 493 -31.24 14.49 -10.26
N GLY A 494 -30.98 14.65 -11.57
CA GLY A 494 -31.57 15.71 -12.38
C GLY A 494 -31.05 17.13 -12.07
N VAL A 495 -29.88 17.25 -11.44
CA VAL A 495 -29.26 18.53 -11.09
C VAL A 495 -28.49 19.10 -12.29
N GLN A 496 -28.75 20.37 -12.63
CA GLN A 496 -28.08 21.08 -13.71
C GLN A 496 -26.65 21.48 -13.32
N THR A 497 -25.75 21.39 -14.29
CA THR A 497 -24.37 21.89 -14.17
C THR A 497 -24.14 23.05 -15.14
N ASP A 498 -23.13 23.87 -14.86
CA ASP A 498 -22.64 24.88 -15.77
C ASP A 498 -21.82 24.26 -16.92
N ARG A 499 -21.28 25.11 -17.81
CA ARG A 499 -20.49 24.66 -18.96
C ARG A 499 -19.18 23.96 -18.58
N PHE A 500 -18.71 24.10 -17.34
CA PHE A 500 -17.50 23.48 -16.82
C PHE A 500 -17.78 22.22 -16.01
N GLY A 501 -19.06 21.92 -15.73
CA GLY A 501 -19.49 20.78 -14.95
C GLY A 501 -19.66 21.06 -13.45
N PHE A 502 -19.55 22.30 -12.99
CA PHE A 502 -19.89 22.66 -11.61
C PHE A 502 -21.40 22.76 -11.44
N CYS A 503 -21.91 22.52 -10.23
CA CYS A 503 -23.33 22.60 -9.93
C CYS A 503 -23.86 24.03 -10.15
N ARG A 504 -24.92 24.16 -10.95
CA ARG A 504 -25.58 25.45 -11.17
C ARG A 504 -26.50 25.78 -9.99
N THR A 505 -26.36 26.98 -9.44
CA THR A 505 -27.20 27.49 -8.34
C THR A 505 -28.00 28.72 -8.79
N PRO A 506 -29.21 28.95 -8.25
CA PRO A 506 -29.93 30.21 -8.44
C PRO A 506 -29.18 31.43 -7.88
N GLU A 507 -29.41 32.61 -8.45
CA GLU A 507 -28.65 33.84 -8.13
C GLU A 507 -28.77 34.28 -6.66
N PHE A 508 -29.95 34.14 -6.06
CA PHE A 508 -30.23 34.51 -4.66
C PHE A 508 -30.26 33.30 -3.72
N ASN A 509 -29.95 32.10 -4.22
CA ASN A 509 -29.85 30.89 -3.41
C ASN A 509 -28.58 30.11 -3.79
N ILE A 510 -27.47 30.44 -3.12
CA ILE A 510 -26.13 29.92 -3.41
C ILE A 510 -25.90 28.48 -2.94
N VAL A 511 -26.85 27.88 -2.22
CA VAL A 511 -26.80 26.49 -1.74
C VAL A 511 -27.88 25.62 -2.37
N GLY A 512 -28.90 26.21 -2.97
CA GLY A 512 -29.94 25.50 -3.69
C GLY A 512 -29.47 25.02 -5.07
N THR A 513 -29.98 23.88 -5.52
CA THR A 513 -29.75 23.38 -6.87
C THR A 513 -30.95 23.67 -7.78
N SER A 514 -30.89 23.20 -9.03
CA SER A 514 -32.06 23.22 -9.93
C SER A 514 -33.19 22.28 -9.51
N GLN A 515 -32.97 21.41 -8.52
CA GLN A 515 -33.96 20.47 -8.02
C GLN A 515 -34.37 20.82 -6.58
N PRO A 516 -35.68 21.06 -6.31
CA PRO A 516 -36.17 21.29 -4.96
C PRO A 516 -35.82 20.13 -4.02
N GLY A 517 -35.43 20.45 -2.78
CA GLY A 517 -35.01 19.46 -1.78
C GLY A 517 -33.57 18.94 -1.95
N ILE A 518 -32.87 19.34 -3.02
CA ILE A 518 -31.46 19.03 -3.23
C ILE A 518 -30.64 20.32 -3.12
N PHE A 519 -29.65 20.29 -2.24
CA PHE A 519 -28.72 21.38 -1.95
C PHE A 519 -27.29 20.99 -2.34
N VAL A 520 -26.39 21.97 -2.41
CA VAL A 520 -24.98 21.78 -2.76
C VAL A 520 -24.07 22.51 -1.77
N SER A 521 -22.90 21.93 -1.51
CA SER A 521 -21.84 22.53 -0.71
C SER A 521 -20.45 22.19 -1.24
N GLY A 522 -19.51 23.12 -1.04
CA GLY A 522 -18.11 22.93 -1.32
C GLY A 522 -17.74 23.13 -2.78
N VAL A 523 -16.64 22.48 -3.18
CA VAL A 523 -15.99 22.76 -4.47
C VAL A 523 -16.84 22.35 -5.66
N PHE A 524 -17.78 21.43 -5.50
CA PHE A 524 -18.68 21.02 -6.58
C PHE A 524 -19.54 22.17 -7.13
N GLN A 525 -19.81 23.21 -6.33
CA GLN A 525 -20.50 24.41 -6.80
C GLN A 525 -19.57 25.36 -7.58
N ASN A 526 -18.33 25.53 -7.13
CA ASN A 526 -17.25 26.26 -7.80
C ASN A 526 -15.94 26.12 -6.97
N PRO A 527 -14.76 26.36 -7.56
CA PRO A 527 -13.50 26.44 -6.83
C PRO A 527 -13.56 27.44 -5.67
N LYS A 528 -13.21 27.00 -4.46
CA LYS A 528 -13.23 27.78 -3.21
C LYS A 528 -12.32 27.14 -2.17
N ASP A 529 -12.04 27.89 -1.10
CA ASP A 529 -11.19 27.43 0.00
C ASP A 529 -11.99 26.72 1.13
N ILE A 530 -11.28 26.32 2.19
CA ILE A 530 -11.87 25.61 3.33
C ILE A 530 -12.87 26.50 4.09
N PRO A 531 -12.53 27.74 4.52
CA PRO A 531 -13.48 28.65 5.16
C PRO A 531 -14.78 28.86 4.39
N GLU A 532 -14.72 29.11 3.08
CA GLU A 532 -15.91 29.28 2.26
C GLU A 532 -16.72 27.98 2.16
N THR A 533 -16.05 26.83 2.03
CA THR A 533 -16.69 25.51 2.02
C THR A 533 -17.45 25.22 3.31
N VAL A 534 -16.85 25.51 4.48
CA VAL A 534 -17.50 25.31 5.79
C VAL A 534 -18.69 26.24 5.98
N THR A 535 -18.54 27.50 5.54
CA THR A 535 -19.64 28.48 5.58
C THR A 535 -20.81 28.02 4.72
N GLN A 536 -20.53 27.55 3.50
CA GLN A 536 -21.55 27.05 2.59
C GLN A 536 -22.23 25.77 3.13
N ALA A 537 -21.47 24.86 3.73
CA ALA A 537 -22.02 23.64 4.33
C ALA A 537 -23.02 23.97 5.44
N SER A 538 -22.73 25.00 6.26
CA SER A 538 -23.63 25.47 7.30
C SER A 538 -24.93 26.04 6.70
N GLY A 539 -24.84 26.80 5.61
CA GLY A 539 -25.99 27.32 4.88
C GLY A 539 -26.85 26.21 4.27
N ALA A 540 -26.23 25.23 3.60
CA ALA A 540 -26.94 24.09 3.01
C ALA A 540 -27.64 23.24 4.09
N ALA A 541 -27.00 23.02 5.24
CA ALA A 541 -27.59 22.33 6.38
C ALA A 541 -28.78 23.10 6.97
N ALA A 542 -28.70 24.43 7.04
CA ALA A 542 -29.80 25.26 7.53
C ALA A 542 -31.03 25.20 6.61
N GLU A 543 -30.83 25.31 5.30
CA GLU A 543 -31.91 25.19 4.30
C GLU A 543 -32.56 23.79 4.30
N ALA A 544 -31.74 22.74 4.36
CA ALA A 544 -32.23 21.37 4.49
C ALA A 544 -33.03 21.18 5.79
N ALA A 545 -32.53 21.68 6.92
CA ALA A 545 -33.24 21.59 8.19
C ALA A 545 -34.54 22.41 8.22
N ALA A 546 -34.57 23.57 7.55
CA ALA A 546 -35.78 24.38 7.42
C ALA A 546 -36.85 23.63 6.63
N LEU A 547 -36.48 23.00 5.51
CA LEU A 547 -37.36 22.14 4.71
C LEU A 547 -37.91 20.97 5.52
N LEU A 548 -37.08 20.35 6.37
CA LEU A 548 -37.44 19.18 7.18
C LEU A 548 -38.04 19.53 8.55
N SER A 549 -38.32 20.81 8.82
CA SER A 549 -38.68 21.27 10.15
C SER A 549 -39.91 20.58 10.76
N GLU A 550 -40.93 20.31 9.96
CA GLU A 550 -42.16 19.61 10.39
C GLU A 550 -41.92 18.14 10.76
N ALA A 551 -40.92 17.49 10.16
CA ALA A 551 -40.57 16.09 10.40
C ALA A 551 -39.45 15.93 11.45
N ARG A 552 -39.02 17.01 12.11
CA ARG A 552 -37.91 16.97 13.05
C ARG A 552 -38.21 16.03 14.22
N GLY A 553 -37.34 15.05 14.42
CA GLY A 553 -37.41 14.12 15.55
C GLY A 553 -38.33 12.92 15.35
N THR A 554 -39.02 12.81 14.21
CA THR A 554 -39.97 11.71 13.94
C THR A 554 -39.31 10.37 13.63
N GLN A 555 -38.04 10.37 13.21
CA GLN A 555 -37.26 9.17 12.87
C GLN A 555 -35.98 9.02 13.73
N ILE A 556 -35.98 9.50 14.98
CA ILE A 556 -34.84 9.28 15.89
C ILE A 556 -34.84 7.80 16.30
N SER A 557 -33.74 7.10 16.00
CA SER A 557 -33.45 5.78 16.56
C SER A 557 -32.52 5.90 17.77
N GLU A 558 -32.79 5.11 18.82
CA GLU A 558 -31.84 4.97 19.93
C GLU A 558 -30.65 4.12 19.47
N MET A 559 -29.44 4.59 19.75
CA MET A 559 -28.22 3.83 19.49
C MET A 559 -28.12 2.70 20.53
N VAL A 560 -28.49 1.49 20.13
CA VAL A 560 -28.35 0.29 20.95
C VAL A 560 -26.91 -0.19 20.84
N PHE A 561 -26.11 0.04 21.88
CA PHE A 561 -24.78 -0.54 21.99
C PHE A 561 -24.89 -2.01 22.43
N PRO A 562 -23.99 -2.91 21.98
CA PRO A 562 -23.90 -4.25 22.54
C PRO A 562 -23.60 -4.17 24.04
N GLU A 563 -24.08 -5.15 24.83
CA GLU A 563 -23.78 -5.20 26.27
C GLU A 563 -22.27 -5.18 26.50
N GLU A 564 -21.80 -4.16 27.23
CA GLU A 564 -20.40 -4.09 27.66
C GLU A 564 -20.12 -5.24 28.63
N ARG A 565 -19.14 -6.09 28.30
CA ARG A 565 -18.64 -7.08 29.25
C ARG A 565 -17.90 -6.36 30.38
N GLY A 566 -18.43 -6.45 31.59
CA GLY A 566 -17.75 -5.94 32.78
C GLY A 566 -16.37 -6.59 32.94
N ILE A 567 -15.33 -5.79 33.16
CA ILE A 567 -13.94 -6.23 33.34
C ILE A 567 -13.72 -6.82 34.77
N GLN A 568 -14.80 -7.09 35.51
CA GLN A 568 -14.75 -7.68 36.84
C GLN A 568 -15.24 -9.13 36.79
N GLY A 569 -14.29 -10.06 36.61
CA GLY A 569 -14.48 -11.50 36.81
C GLY A 569 -14.60 -12.31 35.53
#